data_AF-A0A2H0B5K9-F1
#
_entry.id   AF-A0A2H0B5K9-F1
#
_cell.length_a   1.000
_cell.length_b   1.000
_cell.length_c   1.000
_cell.angle_alpha   90.00
_cell.angle_beta   90.00
_cell.angle_gamma   90.00
#
_symmetry.space_group_name_H-M   'P 1'
#
loop_
_entity.id
_entity.type
_entity.pdbx_description
1 polymer ?
#
loop_
_entity_poly.entity_id
_entity_poly.type
_entity_poly.pdbx_seq_one_letter_code
_entity_poly.pdbx_strand_id
1 'polypeptide(L)'
;MDLKLKCLSKTSIIIFLVFLFGFLFFSISYAQSDDDKLKELNDKIAEYTTKIDEAKGKQKTLASAITLITNQMNLTIAQIAKAEEQVRVLETEIDELSKKIILLDKDLDETVNIMNVRVEETYKRMHMPSIYLLLVSNKFSNFFSNLNYIKTVQAHDKEVLYVMEQARLNYDQQKQLKEKKQEEAEKLRTYLQGQKRMLDQQKAAKQDLLTLTRNDEKKYQDLLAQARAEFEAIQAIIAGRGDEEKVKEVKAGDVIASVRQGSFCNSSGSHLHFTVAQKGIALNPFNYLKGIDHDNCSGSGKCSEGDPFNPSGNWEWPLSPKIRMN
;
A
#
# COMPACT_ATOMS: atom_id res chain seq x y z
N MET A 1 56.05 -27.36 18.17
CA MET A 1 55.62 -26.30 17.22
C MET A 1 54.74 -25.36 18.01
N ASP A 2 55.34 -24.31 18.56
CA ASP A 2 54.75 -23.43 19.57
C ASP A 2 53.69 -22.50 18.95
N LEU A 3 52.42 -22.67 19.33
CA LEU A 3 51.40 -21.66 19.10
C LEU A 3 51.47 -20.62 20.22
N LYS A 4 52.11 -19.49 19.91
CA LYS A 4 52.06 -18.27 20.73
C LYS A 4 50.62 -17.74 20.74
N LEU A 5 49.94 -17.86 21.88
CA LEU A 5 48.78 -17.02 22.21
C LEU A 5 49.28 -15.56 22.30
N LYS A 6 49.03 -14.78 21.25
CA LYS A 6 49.16 -13.32 21.33
C LYS A 6 47.92 -12.78 22.06
N CYS A 7 48.15 -12.33 23.29
CA CYS A 7 47.26 -11.49 24.06
C CYS A 7 47.00 -10.21 23.24
N LEU A 8 45.80 -10.04 22.69
CA LEU A 8 45.37 -8.79 22.07
C LEU A 8 45.27 -7.73 23.19
N SER A 9 46.22 -6.80 23.21
CA SER A 9 46.28 -5.77 24.24
C SER A 9 45.10 -4.79 24.09
N LYS A 10 44.55 -4.38 25.23
CA LYS A 10 43.43 -3.43 25.38
C LYS A 10 43.59 -2.12 24.58
N THR A 11 44.80 -1.79 24.13
CA THR A 11 45.12 -0.64 23.28
C THR A 11 44.65 -0.77 21.83
N SER A 12 44.49 -1.99 21.27
CA SER A 12 43.97 -2.18 19.90
C SER A 12 42.45 -1.96 19.80
N ILE A 13 41.71 -2.19 20.90
CA ILE A 13 40.26 -1.97 20.98
C ILE A 13 39.95 -0.46 21.04
N ILE A 14 40.82 0.34 21.67
CA ILE A 14 40.67 1.80 21.77
C ILE A 14 40.94 2.48 20.42
N ILE A 15 41.90 1.99 19.63
CA ILE A 15 42.19 2.54 18.30
C ILE A 15 41.06 2.25 17.31
N PHE A 16 40.38 1.10 17.43
CA PHE A 16 39.18 0.79 16.64
C PHE A 16 37.98 1.65 17.04
N LEU A 17 37.79 1.95 18.33
CA LEU A 17 36.74 2.87 18.83
C LEU A 17 36.98 4.33 18.44
N VAL A 18 38.24 4.79 18.37
CA VAL A 18 38.57 6.16 17.93
C VAL A 18 38.45 6.30 16.41
N PHE A 19 38.73 5.24 15.63
CA PHE A 19 38.50 5.24 14.19
C PHE A 19 37.00 5.16 13.83
N LEU A 20 36.18 4.54 14.69
CA LEU A 20 34.72 4.55 14.56
C LEU A 20 34.10 5.93 14.88
N PHE A 21 34.78 6.74 15.71
CA PHE A 21 34.31 8.08 16.12
C PHE A 21 34.83 9.22 15.21
N GLY A 22 35.98 9.02 14.55
CA GLY A 22 36.64 10.02 13.69
C GLY A 22 36.07 10.17 12.27
N PHE A 23 35.15 9.29 11.84
CA PHE A 23 34.51 9.36 10.52
C PHE A 23 33.15 10.09 10.53
N LEU A 24 32.83 10.83 11.60
CA LEU A 24 31.59 11.61 11.76
C LEU A 24 31.67 13.05 11.23
N PHE A 25 32.75 13.44 10.54
CA PHE A 25 32.86 14.78 9.93
C PHE A 25 33.03 14.72 8.41
N PHE A 26 32.26 13.86 7.75
CA PHE A 26 32.08 13.95 6.30
C PHE A 26 30.98 14.97 5.99
N SER A 27 31.25 15.84 5.03
CA SER A 27 30.53 17.07 4.70
C SER A 27 29.01 16.91 4.64
N ILE A 28 28.29 17.78 5.36
CA ILE A 28 26.85 17.99 5.20
C ILE A 28 26.65 18.61 3.81
N SER A 29 26.36 17.76 2.83
CA SER A 29 25.65 18.19 1.63
C SER A 29 24.21 18.51 2.06
N TYR A 30 23.72 19.70 1.74
CA TYR A 30 22.30 20.04 1.86
C TYR A 30 21.51 19.21 0.83
N ALA A 31 21.30 17.93 1.13
CA ALA A 31 20.24 17.14 0.53
C ALA A 31 18.94 17.56 1.23
N GLN A 32 17.96 18.04 0.46
CA GLN A 32 16.60 18.25 0.94
C GLN A 32 16.15 16.98 1.65
N SER A 33 15.79 17.09 2.94
CA SER A 33 15.41 15.92 3.71
C SER A 33 14.10 15.35 3.18
N ASP A 34 13.92 14.03 3.28
CA ASP A 34 12.70 13.34 2.84
C ASP A 34 11.45 13.93 3.52
N ASP A 35 11.62 14.40 4.76
CA ASP A 35 10.58 15.11 5.54
C ASP A 35 10.19 16.46 4.92
N ASP A 36 11.14 17.24 4.40
CA ASP A 36 10.86 18.52 3.74
C ASP A 36 10.05 18.30 2.45
N LYS A 37 10.36 17.25 1.69
CA LYS A 37 9.64 16.90 0.46
C LYS A 37 8.23 16.40 0.76
N LEU A 38 8.05 15.60 1.80
CA LEU A 38 6.73 15.15 2.25
C LEU A 38 5.86 16.32 2.75
N LYS A 39 6.46 17.29 3.44
CA LYS A 39 5.78 18.50 3.89
C LYS A 39 5.28 19.34 2.72
N GLU A 40 6.14 19.63 1.75
CA GLU A 40 5.77 20.37 0.53
C GLU A 40 4.61 19.71 -0.22
N LEU A 41 4.62 18.37 -0.31
CA LEU A 41 3.54 17.62 -0.95
C LEU A 41 2.23 17.69 -0.16
N ASN A 42 2.28 17.70 1.18
CA ASN A 42 1.09 17.91 2.00
C ASN A 42 0.49 19.30 1.82
N ASP A 43 1.33 20.34 1.71
CA ASP A 43 0.88 21.71 1.47
C ASP A 43 0.17 21.82 0.11
N LYS A 44 0.73 21.20 -0.94
CA LYS A 44 0.10 21.10 -2.27
C LYS A 44 -1.24 20.37 -2.22
N ILE A 45 -1.32 19.27 -1.47
CA ILE A 45 -2.58 18.52 -1.27
C ILE A 45 -3.64 19.40 -0.62
N ALA A 46 -3.28 20.14 0.44
CA ALA A 46 -4.19 21.06 1.11
C ALA A 46 -4.66 22.17 0.17
N GLU A 47 -3.74 22.79 -0.56
CA GLU A 47 -4.03 23.85 -1.53
C GLU A 47 -5.02 23.38 -2.61
N TYR A 48 -4.76 22.22 -3.24
CA TYR A 48 -5.66 21.70 -4.27
C TYR A 48 -7.01 21.26 -3.70
N THR A 49 -7.04 20.77 -2.47
CA THR A 49 -8.30 20.47 -1.78
C THR A 49 -9.15 21.72 -1.61
N THR A 50 -8.57 22.82 -1.12
CA THR A 50 -9.27 24.12 -1.00
C THR A 50 -9.76 24.62 -2.36
N LYS A 51 -8.91 24.56 -3.40
CA LYS A 51 -9.28 24.98 -4.76
C LYS A 51 -10.42 24.15 -5.36
N ILE A 52 -10.50 22.86 -5.03
CA ILE A 52 -11.61 21.99 -5.45
C ILE A 52 -12.90 22.42 -4.76
N ASP A 53 -12.85 22.67 -3.45
CA ASP A 53 -14.04 23.05 -2.69
C ASP A 53 -14.60 24.41 -3.13
N GLU A 54 -13.74 25.37 -3.43
CA GLU A 54 -14.14 26.66 -4.03
C GLU A 54 -14.76 26.51 -5.43
N ALA A 55 -14.32 25.51 -6.20
CA ALA A 55 -14.76 25.27 -7.58
C ALA A 55 -16.05 24.43 -7.67
N LYS A 56 -16.35 23.57 -6.67
CA LYS A 56 -17.52 22.66 -6.67
C LYS A 56 -18.86 23.37 -6.87
N GLY A 57 -19.00 24.64 -6.50
CA GLY A 57 -20.23 25.44 -6.70
C GLY A 57 -20.25 26.31 -7.96
N LYS A 58 -19.15 26.40 -8.71
CA LYS A 58 -18.97 27.37 -9.81
C LYS A 58 -18.97 26.75 -11.19
N GLN A 59 -19.37 25.48 -11.34
CA GLN A 59 -19.37 24.68 -12.58
C GLN A 59 -20.41 25.12 -13.63
N LYS A 60 -20.62 26.42 -13.78
CA LYS A 60 -21.57 27.01 -14.72
C LYS A 60 -20.97 27.25 -16.10
N THR A 61 -19.65 27.15 -16.29
CA THR A 61 -19.00 27.39 -17.59
C THR A 61 -18.05 26.25 -17.94
N LEU A 62 -17.71 26.12 -19.22
CA LEU A 62 -16.73 25.14 -19.68
C LEU A 62 -15.38 25.37 -18.99
N ALA A 63 -14.98 26.64 -18.87
CA ALA A 63 -13.74 27.03 -18.19
C ALA A 63 -13.71 26.62 -16.72
N SER A 64 -14.82 26.77 -15.99
CA SER A 64 -14.87 26.38 -14.57
C SER A 64 -14.93 24.85 -14.39
N ALA A 65 -15.60 24.13 -15.29
CA ALA A 65 -15.57 22.66 -15.32
C ALA A 65 -14.16 22.12 -15.58
N ILE A 66 -13.45 22.68 -16.57
CA ILE A 66 -12.05 22.33 -16.87
C ILE A 66 -11.13 22.64 -15.68
N THR A 67 -11.35 23.78 -15.01
CA THR A 67 -10.58 24.18 -13.84
C THR A 67 -10.74 23.17 -12.70
N LEU A 68 -11.97 22.74 -12.43
CA LEU A 68 -12.24 21.72 -11.42
C LEU A 68 -11.52 20.40 -11.73
N ILE A 69 -11.69 19.87 -12.94
CA ILE A 69 -11.05 18.61 -13.34
C ILE A 69 -9.52 18.75 -13.26
N THR A 70 -8.97 19.90 -13.64
CA THR A 70 -7.53 20.17 -13.55
C THR A 70 -7.05 20.22 -12.09
N ASN A 71 -7.81 20.82 -11.18
CA ASN A 71 -7.47 20.83 -9.75
C ASN A 71 -7.54 19.41 -9.14
N GLN A 72 -8.53 18.60 -9.54
CA GLN A 72 -8.62 17.20 -9.15
C GLN A 72 -7.42 16.39 -9.66
N MET A 73 -7.01 16.59 -10.92
CA MET A 73 -5.80 15.97 -11.48
C MET A 73 -4.54 16.36 -10.69
N ASN A 74 -4.39 17.65 -10.37
CA ASN A 74 -3.21 18.11 -9.63
C ASN A 74 -3.17 17.55 -8.20
N LEU A 75 -4.34 17.45 -7.54
CA LEU A 75 -4.46 16.75 -6.25
C LEU A 75 -4.00 15.29 -6.37
N THR A 76 -4.51 14.56 -7.37
CA THR A 76 -4.14 13.16 -7.61
C THR A 76 -2.64 13.03 -7.92
N ILE A 77 -2.05 13.93 -8.71
CA ILE A 77 -0.60 13.95 -8.99
C ILE A 77 0.20 14.18 -7.71
N ALA A 78 -0.21 15.12 -6.84
CA ALA A 78 0.47 15.36 -5.57
C ALA A 78 0.39 14.15 -4.63
N GLN A 79 -0.77 13.48 -4.59
CA GLN A 79 -0.95 12.23 -3.84
C GLN A 79 -0.09 11.09 -4.38
N ILE A 80 0.03 10.94 -5.70
CA ILE A 80 0.92 9.97 -6.33
C ILE A 80 2.38 10.26 -5.94
N ALA A 81 2.83 11.51 -6.06
CA ALA A 81 4.20 11.89 -5.72
C ALA A 81 4.50 11.64 -4.23
N LYS A 82 3.53 11.89 -3.34
CA LYS A 82 3.67 11.58 -1.91
C LYS A 82 3.81 10.08 -1.67
N ALA A 83 2.95 9.28 -2.30
CA ALA A 83 3.00 7.83 -2.18
C ALA A 83 4.32 7.26 -2.74
N GLU A 84 4.80 7.76 -3.89
CA GLU A 84 6.09 7.38 -4.49
C GLU A 84 7.25 7.69 -3.54
N GLU A 85 7.22 8.85 -2.88
CA GLU A 85 8.24 9.24 -1.91
C GLU A 85 8.22 8.34 -0.67
N GLN A 86 7.04 8.05 -0.12
CA GLN A 86 6.89 7.14 1.02
C GLN A 86 7.36 5.72 0.69
N VAL A 87 7.10 5.22 -0.53
CA VAL A 87 7.64 3.93 -0.98
C VAL A 87 9.17 3.96 -1.00
N ARG A 88 9.78 5.04 -1.52
CA ARG A 88 11.24 5.19 -1.58
C ARG A 88 11.88 5.17 -0.18
N VAL A 89 11.26 5.85 0.78
CA VAL A 89 11.71 5.85 2.19
C VAL A 89 11.65 4.44 2.75
N LEU A 90 10.51 3.75 2.59
CA LEU A 90 10.33 2.37 3.07
C LEU A 90 11.34 1.41 2.43
N GLU A 91 11.62 1.54 1.13
CA GLU A 91 12.62 0.73 0.43
C GLU A 91 14.02 0.93 0.99
N THR A 92 14.37 2.18 1.33
CA THR A 92 15.67 2.51 1.96
C THR A 92 15.77 1.87 3.34
N GLU A 93 14.72 1.98 4.17
CA GLU A 93 14.69 1.36 5.49
C GLU A 93 14.75 -0.18 5.42
N ILE A 94 14.07 -0.79 4.44
CA ILE A 94 14.11 -2.24 4.20
C ILE A 94 15.54 -2.69 3.80
N ASP A 95 16.24 -1.92 2.98
CA ASP A 95 17.62 -2.21 2.59
C ASP A 95 18.57 -2.11 3.80
N GLU A 96 18.43 -1.07 4.63
CA GLU A 96 19.20 -0.94 5.86
C GLU A 96 18.94 -2.09 6.85
N LEU A 97 17.67 -2.47 7.04
CA LEU A 97 17.31 -3.62 7.87
C LEU A 97 17.89 -4.92 7.30
N SER A 98 17.89 -5.08 5.97
CA SER A 98 18.47 -6.25 5.32
C SER A 98 19.97 -6.36 5.58
N LYS A 99 20.70 -5.24 5.49
CA LYS A 99 22.13 -5.19 5.82
C LYS A 99 22.39 -5.53 7.29
N LYS A 100 21.60 -4.98 8.22
CA LYS A 100 21.70 -5.29 9.66
C LYS A 100 21.45 -6.77 9.95
N ILE A 101 20.41 -7.35 9.33
CA ILE A 101 20.08 -8.77 9.47
C ILE A 101 21.23 -9.65 8.99
N ILE A 102 21.83 -9.36 7.82
CA ILE A 102 22.97 -10.13 7.30
C ILE A 102 24.17 -10.11 8.26
N LEU A 103 24.46 -8.96 8.86
CA LEU A 103 25.55 -8.84 9.84
C LEU A 103 25.24 -9.66 11.11
N LEU A 104 24.02 -9.53 11.64
CA LEU A 104 23.58 -10.30 12.80
C LEU A 104 23.59 -11.81 12.56
N ASP A 105 23.13 -12.25 11.39
CA ASP A 105 23.11 -13.67 10.98
C ASP A 105 24.53 -14.25 11.00
N LYS A 106 25.49 -13.53 10.40
CA LYS A 106 26.89 -13.93 10.35
C LYS A 106 27.53 -14.00 11.74
N ASP A 107 27.30 -12.98 12.57
CA ASP A 107 27.84 -12.93 13.93
C ASP A 107 27.26 -14.06 14.80
N LEU A 108 25.97 -14.37 14.63
CA LEU A 108 25.30 -15.48 15.32
C LEU A 108 25.88 -16.82 14.86
N ASP A 109 26.02 -17.05 13.56
CA ASP A 109 26.58 -18.28 12.98
C ASP A 109 28.02 -18.53 13.45
N GLU A 110 28.87 -17.50 13.46
CA GLU A 110 30.25 -17.61 13.95
C GLU A 110 30.27 -17.96 15.45
N THR A 111 29.43 -17.29 16.25
CA THR A 111 29.32 -17.53 17.70
C THR A 111 28.80 -18.93 18.00
N VAL A 112 27.78 -19.40 17.29
CA VAL A 112 27.21 -20.75 17.43
C VAL A 112 28.26 -21.82 17.10
N ASN A 113 29.02 -21.64 16.02
CA ASN A 113 30.08 -22.58 15.63
C ASN A 113 31.20 -22.66 16.69
N ILE A 114 31.64 -21.53 17.22
CA ILE A 114 32.63 -21.49 18.31
C ILE A 114 32.08 -22.17 19.57
N MET A 115 30.82 -21.89 19.92
CA MET A 115 30.19 -22.47 21.11
C MET A 115 30.00 -23.98 20.99
N ASN A 116 29.66 -24.51 19.80
CA ASN A 116 29.56 -25.95 19.57
C ASN A 116 30.88 -26.68 19.88
N VAL A 117 32.01 -26.15 19.39
CA VAL A 117 33.34 -26.71 19.69
C VAL A 117 33.64 -26.64 21.19
N ARG A 118 33.31 -25.51 21.86
CA ARG A 118 33.58 -25.34 23.29
C ARG A 118 32.72 -26.25 24.17
N VAL A 119 31.45 -26.45 23.81
CA VAL A 119 30.55 -27.39 24.51
C VAL A 119 31.08 -28.82 24.40
N GLU A 120 31.52 -29.23 23.21
CA GLU A 120 32.10 -30.56 22.98
C GLU A 120 33.37 -30.77 23.83
N GLU A 121 34.31 -29.82 23.79
CA GLU A 121 35.55 -29.90 24.56
C GLU A 121 35.31 -29.86 26.08
N THR A 122 34.32 -29.08 26.52
CA THR A 122 33.91 -29.03 27.93
C THR A 122 33.29 -30.37 28.36
N TYR A 123 32.46 -30.99 27.53
CA TYR A 123 31.85 -32.30 27.80
C TYR A 123 32.91 -33.40 27.93
N LYS A 124 33.89 -33.45 27.00
CA LYS A 124 35.03 -34.38 27.07
C LYS A 124 35.84 -34.22 28.36
N ARG A 125 36.07 -32.97 28.79
CA ARG A 125 36.82 -32.67 30.03
C ARG A 125 36.02 -32.93 31.31
N MET A 126 34.69 -32.81 31.27
CA MET A 126 33.83 -33.07 32.43
C MET A 126 33.83 -34.56 32.84
N HIS A 127 34.06 -35.46 31.89
CA HIS A 127 34.18 -36.91 32.15
C HIS A 127 35.56 -37.33 32.68
N MET A 128 36.50 -36.39 32.87
CA MET A 128 37.77 -36.66 33.55
C MET A 128 37.57 -36.59 35.07
N PRO A 129 37.90 -37.64 35.83
CA PRO A 129 37.79 -37.62 37.29
C PRO A 129 38.60 -36.47 37.90
N SER A 130 38.01 -35.71 38.84
CA SER A 130 38.68 -34.59 39.52
C SER A 130 40.01 -34.98 40.20
N ILE A 131 40.13 -36.24 40.62
CA ILE A 131 41.36 -36.83 41.18
C ILE A 131 42.49 -36.86 40.14
N TYR A 132 42.17 -37.06 38.87
CA TYR A 132 43.13 -37.08 37.76
C TYR A 132 43.71 -35.68 37.50
N LEU A 133 42.87 -34.64 37.62
CA LEU A 133 43.29 -33.23 37.51
C LEU A 133 44.25 -32.82 38.65
N LEU A 134 44.07 -33.39 39.84
CA LEU A 134 44.95 -33.20 41.00
C LEU A 134 46.29 -33.94 40.83
N LEU A 135 46.26 -35.18 40.34
CA LEU A 135 47.45 -36.02 40.12
C LEU A 135 48.34 -35.55 38.97
N VAL A 136 47.76 -34.89 37.95
CA VAL A 136 48.51 -34.29 36.82
C VAL A 136 49.13 -32.94 37.19
N SER A 137 48.71 -32.32 38.30
CA SER A 137 49.22 -31.01 38.71
C SER A 137 50.54 -31.12 39.48
N ASN A 138 51.61 -30.55 38.92
CA ASN A 138 52.96 -30.62 39.49
C ASN A 138 53.10 -29.96 40.89
N LYS A 139 52.11 -29.17 41.34
CA LYS A 139 52.06 -28.46 42.64
C LYS A 139 50.60 -28.28 43.08
N PHE A 140 50.33 -28.35 44.38
CA PHE A 140 48.99 -28.14 44.96
C PHE A 140 48.39 -26.75 44.62
N SER A 141 49.23 -25.72 44.48
CA SER A 141 48.80 -24.38 44.02
C SER A 141 48.20 -24.40 42.61
N ASN A 142 48.75 -25.23 41.73
CA ASN A 142 48.33 -25.32 40.33
C ASN A 142 46.97 -25.99 40.19
N PHE A 143 46.63 -26.92 41.08
CA PHE A 143 45.29 -27.51 41.16
C PHE A 143 44.22 -26.43 41.44
N PHE A 144 44.44 -25.58 42.44
CA PHE A 144 43.48 -24.53 42.77
C PHE A 144 43.39 -23.45 41.69
N SER A 145 44.51 -23.09 41.06
CA SER A 145 44.51 -22.19 39.89
C SER A 145 43.72 -22.78 38.73
N ASN A 146 43.90 -24.06 38.39
CA ASN A 146 43.18 -24.74 37.32
C ASN A 146 41.67 -24.81 37.59
N LEU A 147 41.27 -25.08 38.84
CA LEU A 147 39.87 -25.05 39.24
C LEU A 147 39.25 -23.65 39.09
N ASN A 148 39.98 -22.60 39.48
CA ASN A 148 39.52 -21.23 39.27
C ASN A 148 39.39 -20.89 37.78
N TYR A 149 40.34 -21.31 36.94
CA TYR A 149 40.24 -21.12 35.47
C TYR A 149 38.99 -21.80 34.90
N ILE A 150 38.69 -23.04 35.29
CA ILE A 150 37.48 -23.74 34.83
C ILE A 150 36.22 -22.97 35.23
N LYS A 151 36.13 -22.51 36.48
CA LYS A 151 34.98 -21.71 36.94
C LYS A 151 34.83 -20.41 36.16
N THR A 152 35.93 -19.70 35.89
CA THR A 152 35.93 -18.48 35.09
C THR A 152 35.47 -18.74 33.65
N VAL A 153 35.94 -19.81 33.02
CA VAL A 153 35.51 -20.20 31.67
C VAL A 153 34.01 -20.53 31.66
N GLN A 154 33.52 -21.31 32.62
CA GLN A 154 32.09 -21.64 32.73
C GLN A 154 31.21 -20.41 32.95
N ALA A 155 31.68 -19.43 33.73
CA ALA A 155 30.96 -18.18 33.93
C ALA A 155 30.88 -17.37 32.62
N HIS A 156 32.01 -17.25 31.91
CA HIS A 156 32.06 -16.58 30.60
C HIS A 156 31.19 -17.29 29.56
N ASP A 157 31.17 -18.63 29.51
CA ASP A 157 30.36 -19.38 28.55
C ASP A 157 28.85 -19.18 28.80
N LYS A 158 28.43 -19.06 30.06
CA LYS A 158 27.04 -18.66 30.40
C LYS A 158 26.73 -17.25 29.92
N GLU A 159 27.66 -16.32 30.07
CA GLU A 159 27.51 -14.95 29.59
C GLU A 159 27.38 -14.90 28.06
N VAL A 160 28.22 -15.65 27.33
CA VAL A 160 28.14 -15.76 25.87
C VAL A 160 26.80 -16.35 25.43
N LEU A 161 26.30 -17.41 26.09
CA LEU A 161 24.99 -17.98 25.78
C LEU A 161 23.86 -16.97 25.99
N TYR A 162 23.93 -16.16 27.05
CA TYR A 162 22.97 -15.09 27.30
C TYR A 162 23.01 -14.02 26.19
N VAL A 163 24.20 -13.55 25.81
CA VAL A 163 24.38 -12.57 24.73
C VAL A 163 23.89 -13.13 23.39
N MET A 164 24.15 -14.41 23.11
CA MET A 164 23.69 -15.08 21.89
C MET A 164 22.16 -15.17 21.83
N GLU A 165 21.50 -15.47 22.96
CA GLU A 165 20.03 -15.45 23.03
C GLU A 165 19.47 -14.04 22.78
N GLN A 166 20.09 -13.00 23.35
CA GLN A 166 19.68 -11.62 23.08
C GLN A 166 19.90 -11.23 21.61
N ALA A 167 21.00 -11.66 21.00
CA ALA A 167 21.28 -11.43 19.58
C ALA A 167 20.25 -12.13 18.68
N ARG A 168 19.87 -13.37 19.01
CA ARG A 168 18.81 -14.12 18.32
C ARG A 168 17.46 -13.42 18.42
N LEU A 169 17.07 -12.98 19.62
CA LEU A 169 15.83 -12.22 19.81
C LEU A 169 15.83 -10.91 19.00
N ASN A 170 16.97 -10.20 18.96
CA ASN A 170 17.11 -8.99 18.15
C ASN A 170 16.98 -9.31 16.66
N TYR A 171 17.65 -10.35 16.17
CA TYR A 171 17.54 -10.82 14.79
C TYR A 171 16.08 -11.10 14.40
N ASP A 172 15.36 -11.85 15.22
CA ASP A 172 13.95 -12.18 14.99
C ASP A 172 13.08 -10.92 14.95
N GLN A 173 13.33 -9.96 15.84
CA GLN A 173 12.64 -8.66 15.85
C GLN A 173 12.93 -7.84 14.58
N GLN A 174 14.19 -7.74 14.14
CA GLN A 174 14.55 -7.01 12.91
C GLN A 174 13.90 -7.65 11.68
N LYS A 175 13.87 -8.99 11.63
CA LYS A 175 13.22 -9.74 10.54
C LYS A 175 11.72 -9.47 10.49
N GLN A 176 11.04 -9.53 11.63
CA GLN A 176 9.60 -9.19 11.71
C GLN A 176 9.33 -7.73 11.32
N LEU A 177 10.20 -6.79 11.72
CA LEU A 177 10.06 -5.39 11.34
C LEU A 177 10.22 -5.19 9.83
N LYS A 178 11.20 -5.87 9.22
CA LYS A 178 11.40 -5.86 7.77
C LYS A 178 10.17 -6.39 7.03
N GLU A 179 9.62 -7.52 7.46
CA GLU A 179 8.42 -8.12 6.86
C GLU A 179 7.22 -7.16 6.91
N LYS A 180 7.00 -6.49 8.04
CA LYS A 180 5.95 -5.47 8.18
C LYS A 180 6.14 -4.30 7.21
N LYS A 181 7.36 -3.77 7.10
CA LYS A 181 7.66 -2.67 6.17
C LYS A 181 7.49 -3.07 4.70
N GLN A 182 7.82 -4.32 4.36
CA GLN A 182 7.58 -4.87 3.02
C GLN A 182 6.07 -4.94 2.71
N GLU A 183 5.26 -5.36 3.67
CA GLU A 183 3.80 -5.37 3.53
C GLU A 183 3.22 -3.96 3.36
N GLU A 184 3.70 -2.98 4.15
CA GLU A 184 3.32 -1.57 4.04
C GLU A 184 3.68 -0.99 2.66
N ALA A 185 4.88 -1.27 2.15
CA ALA A 185 5.31 -0.82 0.84
C ALA A 185 4.43 -1.40 -0.29
N GLU A 186 4.05 -2.68 -0.19
CA GLU A 186 3.21 -3.33 -1.19
C GLU A 186 1.77 -2.79 -1.19
N LYS A 187 1.19 -2.54 -0.01
CA LYS A 187 -0.10 -1.86 0.12
C LYS A 187 -0.06 -0.48 -0.54
N LEU A 188 1.01 0.27 -0.31
CA LEU A 188 1.17 1.61 -0.88
C LEU A 188 1.36 1.58 -2.41
N ARG A 189 2.09 0.61 -2.95
CA ARG A 189 2.20 0.38 -4.40
C ARG A 189 0.85 0.03 -5.04
N THR A 190 0.04 -0.78 -4.37
CA THR A 190 -1.32 -1.11 -4.83
C THR A 190 -2.21 0.14 -4.87
N TYR A 191 -2.17 0.96 -3.81
CA TYR A 191 -2.87 2.25 -3.78
C TYR A 191 -2.43 3.17 -4.92
N LEU A 192 -1.13 3.26 -5.17
CA LEU A 192 -0.52 4.08 -6.22
C LEU A 192 -0.96 3.64 -7.63
N GLN A 193 -1.09 2.33 -7.87
CA GLN A 193 -1.66 1.83 -9.13
C GLN A 193 -3.11 2.30 -9.34
N GLY A 194 -3.92 2.31 -8.26
CA GLY A 194 -5.28 2.85 -8.27
C GLY A 194 -5.30 4.35 -8.61
N GLN A 195 -4.44 5.14 -7.95
CA GLN A 195 -4.32 6.58 -8.20
C GLN A 195 -3.88 6.90 -9.64
N LYS A 196 -2.95 6.12 -10.21
CA LYS A 196 -2.52 6.27 -11.61
C LYS A 196 -3.68 6.02 -12.59
N ARG A 197 -4.49 4.98 -12.36
CA ARG A 197 -5.70 4.73 -13.16
C ARG A 197 -6.73 5.86 -13.04
N MET A 198 -6.94 6.37 -11.83
CA MET A 198 -7.85 7.50 -11.60
C MET A 198 -7.37 8.77 -12.31
N LEU A 199 -6.06 9.05 -12.29
CA LEU A 199 -5.47 10.15 -13.04
C LEU A 199 -5.70 10.01 -14.54
N ASP A 200 -5.55 8.81 -15.10
CA ASP A 200 -5.78 8.57 -16.53
C ASP A 200 -7.27 8.72 -16.89
N GLN A 201 -8.19 8.31 -16.01
CA GLN A 201 -9.62 8.58 -16.18
C GLN A 201 -9.93 10.09 -16.15
N GLN A 202 -9.32 10.85 -15.25
CA GLN A 202 -9.50 12.31 -15.20
C GLN A 202 -8.95 13.00 -16.46
N LYS A 203 -7.80 12.54 -16.99
CA LYS A 203 -7.25 13.02 -18.27
C LYS A 203 -8.20 12.72 -19.43
N ALA A 204 -8.73 11.50 -19.50
CA ALA A 204 -9.69 11.10 -20.53
C ALA A 204 -10.97 11.94 -20.45
N ALA A 205 -11.56 12.10 -19.25
CA ALA A 205 -12.74 12.92 -19.04
C ALA A 205 -12.53 14.39 -19.46
N LYS A 206 -11.35 14.97 -19.14
CA LYS A 206 -10.98 16.32 -19.60
C LYS A 206 -10.92 16.38 -21.13
N GLN A 207 -10.28 15.40 -21.77
CA GLN A 207 -10.13 15.37 -23.22
C GLN A 207 -11.47 15.16 -23.94
N ASP A 208 -12.33 14.30 -23.40
CA ASP A 208 -13.67 14.05 -23.92
C ASP A 208 -14.53 15.31 -23.83
N LEU A 209 -14.49 16.02 -22.70
CA LEU A 209 -15.19 17.29 -22.53
C LEU A 209 -14.73 18.34 -23.56
N LEU A 210 -13.41 18.47 -23.77
CA LEU A 210 -12.85 19.40 -24.75
C LEU A 210 -13.24 19.02 -26.19
N THR A 211 -13.29 17.72 -26.49
CA THR A 211 -13.63 17.19 -27.82
C THR A 211 -15.13 17.34 -28.11
N LEU A 212 -15.96 17.01 -27.13
CA LEU A 212 -17.42 17.11 -27.22
C LEU A 212 -17.85 18.57 -27.38
N THR A 213 -17.26 19.48 -26.60
CA THR A 213 -17.57 20.91 -26.68
C THR A 213 -16.84 21.59 -27.84
N ARG A 214 -15.74 21.03 -28.34
CA ARG A 214 -14.83 21.68 -29.30
C ARG A 214 -14.34 23.05 -28.81
N ASN A 215 -14.18 23.19 -27.49
CA ASN A 215 -13.90 24.48 -26.82
C ASN A 215 -15.00 25.54 -27.02
N ASP A 216 -16.22 25.14 -27.38
CA ASP A 216 -17.36 26.03 -27.53
C ASP A 216 -18.20 26.05 -26.25
N GLU A 217 -18.22 27.22 -25.60
CA GLU A 217 -19.01 27.47 -24.40
C GLU A 217 -20.51 27.31 -24.65
N LYS A 218 -21.02 27.75 -25.81
CA LYS A 218 -22.45 27.62 -26.12
C LYS A 218 -22.85 26.16 -26.23
N LYS A 219 -22.03 25.35 -26.91
CA LYS A 219 -22.26 23.91 -27.02
C LYS A 219 -22.21 23.23 -25.64
N TYR A 220 -21.31 23.66 -24.76
CA TYR A 220 -21.28 23.19 -23.38
C TYR A 220 -22.56 23.54 -22.62
N GLN A 221 -23.04 24.79 -22.73
CA GLN A 221 -24.29 25.22 -22.08
C GLN A 221 -25.48 24.40 -22.58
N ASP A 222 -25.57 24.14 -23.90
CA ASP A 222 -26.64 23.34 -24.48
C ASP A 222 -26.63 21.91 -23.92
N LEU A 223 -25.45 21.28 -23.85
CA LEU A 223 -25.28 19.95 -23.26
C LEU A 223 -25.61 19.93 -21.76
N LEU A 224 -25.21 20.96 -21.02
CA LEU A 224 -25.50 21.10 -19.60
C LEU A 224 -27.00 21.28 -19.35
N ALA A 225 -27.69 22.06 -20.19
CA ALA A 225 -29.14 22.24 -20.11
C ALA A 225 -29.89 20.94 -20.42
N GLN A 226 -29.47 20.21 -21.46
CA GLN A 226 -30.02 18.89 -21.78
C GLN A 226 -29.84 17.90 -20.61
N ALA A 227 -28.64 17.85 -20.03
CA ALA A 227 -28.35 17.00 -18.87
C ALA A 227 -29.25 17.28 -17.66
N ARG A 228 -29.47 18.57 -17.37
CA ARG A 228 -30.32 19.00 -16.25
C ARG A 228 -31.79 18.65 -16.51
N ALA A 229 -32.29 18.92 -17.72
CA ALA A 229 -33.66 18.60 -18.09
C ALA A 229 -33.93 17.08 -17.99
N GLU A 230 -32.98 16.25 -18.43
CA GLU A 230 -33.09 14.80 -18.30
C GLU A 230 -33.04 14.34 -16.84
N PHE A 231 -32.14 14.90 -16.04
CA PHE A 231 -32.07 14.58 -14.61
C PHE A 231 -33.37 14.97 -13.89
N GLU A 232 -33.91 16.16 -14.15
CA GLU A 232 -35.18 16.62 -13.59
C GLU A 232 -36.35 15.75 -14.05
N ALA A 233 -36.38 15.33 -15.31
CA ALA A 233 -37.38 14.40 -15.82
C ALA A 233 -37.30 13.04 -15.11
N ILE A 234 -36.09 12.49 -14.91
CA ILE A 234 -35.88 11.25 -14.14
C ILE A 234 -36.35 11.43 -12.69
N GLN A 235 -35.99 12.54 -12.03
CA GLN A 235 -36.41 12.81 -10.65
C GLN A 235 -37.92 12.99 -10.53
N ALA A 236 -38.58 13.63 -11.51
CA ALA A 236 -40.02 13.79 -11.54
C ALA A 236 -40.75 12.46 -11.69
N ILE A 237 -40.25 11.58 -12.57
CA ILE A 237 -40.74 10.20 -12.72
C ILE A 237 -40.59 9.42 -11.41
N ILE A 238 -39.40 9.45 -10.79
CA ILE A 238 -39.13 8.74 -9.52
C ILE A 238 -40.04 9.26 -8.39
N ALA A 239 -40.30 10.56 -8.34
CA ALA A 239 -41.13 11.17 -7.31
C ALA A 239 -42.64 11.07 -7.57
N GLY A 240 -43.08 10.42 -8.66
CA GLY A 240 -44.49 10.32 -9.05
C GLY A 240 -45.12 11.66 -9.43
N ARG A 241 -44.31 12.65 -9.82
CA ARG A 241 -44.73 14.02 -10.20
C ARG A 241 -44.53 14.32 -11.69
N GLY A 242 -44.08 13.35 -12.47
CA GLY A 242 -43.96 13.47 -13.92
C GLY A 242 -45.28 13.16 -14.60
N ASP A 243 -45.56 13.83 -15.72
CA ASP A 243 -46.64 13.45 -16.63
C ASP A 243 -46.15 12.26 -17.47
N GLU A 244 -46.62 11.05 -17.12
CA GLU A 244 -46.36 9.83 -17.88
C GLU A 244 -47.34 9.75 -19.06
N GLU A 245 -46.89 10.08 -20.26
CA GLU A 245 -47.68 9.87 -21.48
C GLU A 245 -47.37 8.50 -22.09
N LYS A 246 -48.41 7.69 -22.34
CA LYS A 246 -48.28 6.43 -23.06
C LYS A 246 -47.93 6.72 -24.53
N VAL A 247 -46.64 6.74 -24.86
CA VAL A 247 -46.14 7.01 -26.22
C VAL A 247 -46.60 5.96 -27.23
N LYS A 248 -46.49 4.67 -26.89
CA LYS A 248 -46.95 3.55 -27.73
C LYS A 248 -47.11 2.28 -26.91
N GLU A 249 -47.95 1.37 -27.39
CA GLU A 249 -47.84 -0.03 -26.97
C GLU A 249 -46.60 -0.64 -27.61
N VAL A 250 -45.82 -1.37 -26.81
CA VAL A 250 -44.57 -1.99 -27.23
C VAL A 250 -44.69 -3.50 -27.08
N LYS A 251 -44.16 -4.24 -28.05
CA LYS A 251 -44.03 -5.70 -28.01
C LYS A 251 -42.58 -6.06 -27.71
N ALA A 252 -42.35 -7.30 -27.27
CA ALA A 252 -41.00 -7.81 -27.09
C ALA A 252 -40.20 -7.67 -28.40
N GLY A 253 -39.02 -7.04 -28.33
CA GLY A 253 -38.17 -6.73 -29.48
C GLY A 253 -38.30 -5.31 -30.02
N ASP A 254 -39.30 -4.53 -29.59
CA ASP A 254 -39.41 -3.14 -29.99
C ASP A 254 -38.33 -2.28 -29.34
N VAL A 255 -37.75 -1.36 -30.12
CA VAL A 255 -36.84 -0.34 -29.59
C VAL A 255 -37.67 0.69 -28.82
N ILE A 256 -37.38 0.80 -27.52
CA ILE A 256 -38.04 1.72 -26.59
C ILE A 256 -37.10 2.83 -26.08
N ALA A 257 -35.79 2.65 -26.20
CA ALA A 257 -34.77 3.63 -25.84
C ALA A 257 -33.46 3.34 -26.60
N SER A 258 -32.55 4.32 -26.62
CA SER A 258 -31.21 4.17 -27.19
C SER A 258 -30.16 4.33 -26.10
N VAL A 259 -29.11 3.52 -26.16
CA VAL A 259 -27.94 3.68 -25.28
C VAL A 259 -27.24 4.97 -25.65
N ARG A 260 -27.09 5.88 -24.69
CA ARG A 260 -26.28 7.08 -24.91
C ARG A 260 -24.82 6.67 -25.03
N GLN A 261 -24.14 7.13 -26.06
CA GLN A 261 -22.71 6.91 -26.22
C GLN A 261 -21.91 7.89 -25.36
N GLY A 262 -20.93 7.35 -24.62
CA GLY A 262 -19.97 8.15 -23.84
C GLY A 262 -20.29 8.26 -22.34
N SER A 263 -19.32 8.80 -21.59
CA SER A 263 -19.42 9.08 -20.17
C SER A 263 -20.37 10.26 -19.93
N PHE A 264 -21.37 10.08 -19.07
CA PHE A 264 -22.37 11.11 -18.77
C PHE A 264 -22.95 10.93 -17.36
N CYS A 265 -23.20 12.03 -16.64
CA CYS A 265 -23.78 12.06 -15.28
C CYS A 265 -23.32 10.90 -14.36
N ASN A 266 -22.09 11.00 -13.83
CA ASN A 266 -21.48 10.05 -12.90
C ASN A 266 -21.25 8.61 -13.43
N SER A 267 -21.64 8.31 -14.67
CA SER A 267 -21.36 7.02 -15.31
C SER A 267 -20.16 7.14 -16.25
N SER A 268 -19.22 6.20 -16.12
CA SER A 268 -17.95 6.16 -16.85
C SER A 268 -18.03 5.58 -18.27
N GLY A 269 -19.24 5.27 -18.76
CA GLY A 269 -19.44 4.69 -20.08
C GLY A 269 -20.87 4.83 -20.62
N SER A 270 -21.07 4.30 -21.83
CA SER A 270 -22.36 4.28 -22.50
C SER A 270 -23.40 3.52 -21.68
N HIS A 271 -24.51 4.16 -21.32
CA HIS A 271 -25.50 3.59 -20.40
C HIS A 271 -26.94 3.94 -20.78
N LEU A 272 -27.89 3.22 -20.18
CA LEU A 272 -29.33 3.39 -20.34
C LEU A 272 -30.00 3.38 -18.96
N HIS A 273 -30.84 4.37 -18.69
CA HIS A 273 -31.71 4.40 -17.51
C HIS A 273 -33.08 3.88 -17.87
N PHE A 274 -33.65 3.01 -17.03
CA PHE A 274 -35.02 2.53 -17.16
C PHE A 274 -35.63 2.26 -15.78
N THR A 275 -36.96 2.28 -15.70
CA THR A 275 -37.70 1.98 -14.47
C THR A 275 -38.92 1.15 -14.83
N VAL A 276 -39.31 0.24 -13.94
CA VAL A 276 -40.54 -0.54 -14.08
C VAL A 276 -41.55 0.02 -13.08
N ALA A 277 -42.74 0.39 -13.55
CA ALA A 277 -43.82 0.87 -12.69
C ALA A 277 -45.13 0.13 -13.00
N GLN A 278 -45.95 -0.09 -11.98
CA GLN A 278 -47.29 -0.64 -12.12
C GLN A 278 -48.28 0.24 -11.35
N LYS A 279 -49.31 0.75 -12.04
CA LYS A 279 -50.31 1.66 -11.45
C LYS A 279 -49.68 2.87 -10.73
N GLY A 280 -48.62 3.44 -11.31
CA GLY A 280 -47.89 4.59 -10.76
C GLY A 280 -46.95 4.28 -9.59
N ILE A 281 -46.76 3.00 -9.25
CA ILE A 281 -45.83 2.58 -8.19
C ILE A 281 -44.56 2.03 -8.84
N ALA A 282 -43.41 2.64 -8.54
CA ALA A 282 -42.11 2.13 -8.97
C ALA A 282 -41.82 0.78 -8.31
N LEU A 283 -41.37 -0.18 -9.12
CA LEU A 283 -41.09 -1.55 -8.73
C LEU A 283 -39.62 -1.87 -9.00
N ASN A 284 -39.05 -2.78 -8.23
CA ASN A 284 -37.69 -3.27 -8.47
C ASN A 284 -37.63 -4.01 -9.84
N PRO A 285 -36.88 -3.51 -10.84
CA PRO A 285 -36.81 -4.15 -12.15
C PRO A 285 -36.19 -5.55 -12.13
N PHE A 286 -35.34 -5.87 -11.14
CA PHE A 286 -34.73 -7.20 -11.01
C PHE A 286 -35.76 -8.31 -10.72
N ASN A 287 -36.94 -7.96 -10.20
CA ASN A 287 -38.03 -8.94 -10.04
C ASN A 287 -38.62 -9.39 -11.39
N TYR A 288 -38.36 -8.64 -12.47
CA TYR A 288 -38.93 -8.88 -13.80
C TYR A 288 -37.88 -9.34 -14.80
N LEU A 289 -36.64 -8.88 -14.68
CA LEU A 289 -35.55 -9.23 -15.59
C LEU A 289 -34.99 -10.62 -15.32
N LYS A 290 -34.65 -11.34 -16.38
CA LYS A 290 -34.00 -12.66 -16.30
C LYS A 290 -32.52 -12.57 -15.93
N GLY A 291 -31.91 -13.65 -15.44
CA GLY A 291 -30.47 -13.72 -15.25
C GLY A 291 -29.68 -13.55 -16.56
N ILE A 292 -28.57 -12.81 -16.52
CA ILE A 292 -27.67 -12.58 -17.67
C ILE A 292 -26.21 -12.57 -17.23
N ASP A 293 -25.32 -12.74 -18.21
CA ASP A 293 -23.88 -12.51 -18.03
C ASP A 293 -23.60 -11.05 -17.68
N HIS A 294 -22.92 -10.85 -16.56
CA HIS A 294 -22.62 -9.52 -16.02
C HIS A 294 -21.23 -9.46 -15.37
N ASP A 295 -20.69 -8.24 -15.27
CA ASP A 295 -19.56 -7.86 -14.42
C ASP A 295 -20.11 -6.92 -13.33
N ASN A 296 -20.10 -7.34 -12.07
CA ASN A 296 -20.49 -6.48 -10.95
C ASN A 296 -19.24 -5.81 -10.36
N CYS A 297 -18.96 -4.58 -10.81
CA CYS A 297 -17.83 -3.78 -10.34
C CYS A 297 -18.26 -2.61 -9.45
N SER A 298 -19.45 -2.62 -8.85
CA SER A 298 -19.98 -1.45 -8.12
C SER A 298 -19.40 -1.26 -6.71
N GLY A 299 -18.52 -2.16 -6.26
CA GLY A 299 -17.85 -2.10 -4.96
C GLY A 299 -16.58 -1.25 -4.94
N SER A 300 -16.11 -0.94 -3.73
CA SER A 300 -14.85 -0.23 -3.51
C SER A 300 -13.66 -1.17 -3.72
N GLY A 301 -13.16 -1.25 -4.96
CA GLY A 301 -12.02 -2.11 -5.28
C GLY A 301 -11.82 -2.36 -6.77
N LYS A 302 -10.90 -3.26 -7.13
CA LYS A 302 -10.70 -3.69 -8.52
C LYS A 302 -11.86 -4.62 -8.92
N CYS A 303 -12.92 -4.04 -9.48
CA CYS A 303 -14.15 -4.73 -9.87
C CYS A 303 -14.63 -5.72 -8.79
N SER A 304 -14.93 -5.19 -7.61
CA SER A 304 -15.58 -5.93 -6.53
C SER A 304 -17.08 -5.74 -6.60
N GLU A 305 -17.83 -6.76 -6.18
CA GLU A 305 -19.28 -6.67 -6.06
C GLU A 305 -19.64 -5.76 -4.87
N GLY A 306 -20.32 -4.64 -5.13
CA GLY A 306 -20.75 -3.70 -4.10
C GLY A 306 -22.24 -3.77 -3.83
N ASP A 307 -23.01 -3.78 -4.92
CA ASP A 307 -24.46 -3.80 -4.90
C ASP A 307 -24.98 -5.21 -5.22
N PRO A 308 -26.07 -5.65 -4.57
CA PRO A 308 -26.67 -6.94 -4.86
C PRO A 308 -27.27 -6.95 -6.28
N PHE A 309 -26.84 -7.92 -7.08
CA PHE A 309 -27.40 -8.19 -8.39
C PHE A 309 -28.17 -9.52 -8.38
N ASN A 310 -29.50 -9.47 -8.33
CA ASN A 310 -30.33 -10.67 -8.19
C ASN A 310 -31.59 -10.64 -9.10
N PRO A 311 -31.42 -10.68 -10.43
CA PRO A 311 -32.53 -10.80 -11.36
C PRO A 311 -33.24 -12.16 -11.20
N SER A 312 -34.56 -12.15 -11.05
CA SER A 312 -35.38 -13.34 -10.76
C SER A 312 -36.60 -13.50 -11.67
N GLY A 313 -36.78 -12.61 -12.64
CA GLY A 313 -37.91 -12.66 -13.57
C GLY A 313 -37.61 -13.35 -14.90
N ASN A 314 -38.43 -13.08 -15.90
CA ASN A 314 -38.39 -13.71 -17.21
C ASN A 314 -38.32 -12.73 -18.39
N TRP A 315 -38.25 -11.41 -18.13
CA TRP A 315 -38.11 -10.39 -19.17
C TRP A 315 -36.70 -10.34 -19.71
N GLU A 316 -36.60 -10.14 -21.02
CA GLU A 316 -35.34 -9.86 -21.69
C GLU A 316 -34.77 -8.51 -21.22
N TRP A 317 -33.44 -8.43 -21.15
CA TRP A 317 -32.78 -7.17 -20.84
C TRP A 317 -32.88 -6.20 -22.03
N PRO A 318 -33.01 -4.89 -21.77
CA PRO A 318 -33.01 -3.87 -22.82
C PRO A 318 -31.62 -3.69 -23.46
N LEU A 319 -30.59 -4.39 -22.97
CA LEU A 319 -29.21 -4.36 -23.44
C LEU A 319 -28.71 -5.79 -23.64
N SER A 320 -27.85 -5.98 -24.65
CA SER A 320 -27.20 -7.26 -24.89
C SER A 320 -26.11 -7.54 -23.83
N PRO A 321 -25.98 -8.78 -23.33
CA PRO A 321 -24.87 -9.17 -22.48
C PRO A 321 -23.53 -9.08 -23.24
N LYS A 322 -22.39 -8.83 -22.59
CA LYS A 322 -22.19 -8.75 -21.13
C LYS A 322 -22.44 -7.34 -20.59
N ILE A 323 -23.26 -7.21 -19.54
CA ILE A 323 -23.52 -5.92 -18.88
C ILE A 323 -22.51 -5.70 -17.76
N ARG A 324 -21.87 -4.52 -17.73
CA ARG A 324 -20.99 -4.11 -16.63
C ARG A 324 -21.68 -3.07 -15.75
N MET A 325 -21.71 -3.35 -14.45
CA MET A 325 -22.11 -2.40 -13.41
C MET A 325 -20.85 -1.73 -12.88
N ASN A 326 -20.81 -0.40 -12.93
CA ASN A 326 -19.71 0.42 -12.44
C ASN A 326 -20.17 1.22 -11.22
#